data_AF-A0A3B8J4C7-F1
#
_entry.id   AF-A0A3B8J4C7-F1
#
_cell.length_a   1.000
_cell.length_b   1.000
_cell.length_c   1.000
_cell.angle_alpha   90.00
_cell.angle_beta   90.00
_cell.angle_gamma   90.00
#
_symmetry.space_group_name_H-M   'P 1'
#
loop_
_entity.id
_entity.type
_entity.pdbx_description
1 polymer ?
#
loop_
_entity_poly.entity_id
_entity_poly.type
_entity_poly.pdbx_seq_one_letter_code
_entity_poly.pdbx_strand_id
1 'polypeptide(L)'
;MHVRDGQLFVSYYLVGSGELEAVPAFATPNSNQARVAVFSYPGLELEKIITDDRTSDVGVYLSTTALEEDESGDIYTFSTSSNASGFFPTPTNPSGFLRIPSGSTEFDDGYFFNFEEASGGYKINNAVYAGNGKMIVRMVMDDAATWGTYDPVTEAPTCAIAVADLEAQTVTHITDVPTHGG
;
A
#
# COMPACT_ATOMS: atom_id res chain seq x y z
N MET A 1 6.47 8.69 -2.65
CA MET A 1 7.94 8.86 -2.48
C MET A 1 8.15 9.76 -1.30
N HIS A 2 9.26 9.61 -0.57
CA HIS A 2 9.52 10.38 0.64
C HIS A 2 11.01 10.70 0.78
N VAL A 3 11.35 11.89 1.29
CA VAL A 3 12.75 12.28 1.55
C VAL A 3 12.98 12.37 3.06
N ARG A 4 13.97 11.64 3.56
CA ARG A 4 14.38 11.65 4.97
C ARG A 4 15.90 11.46 5.06
N ASP A 5 16.58 12.20 5.92
CA ASP A 5 18.01 12.06 6.22
C ASP A 5 18.97 12.02 5.00
N GLY A 6 18.66 12.82 3.97
CA GLY A 6 19.48 12.86 2.75
C GLY A 6 19.26 11.66 1.82
N GLN A 7 18.17 10.92 2.01
CA GLN A 7 17.76 9.80 1.17
C GLN A 7 16.37 10.00 0.60
N LEU A 8 16.16 9.52 -0.62
CA LEU A 8 14.86 9.49 -1.29
C LEU A 8 14.38 8.05 -1.37
N PHE A 9 13.26 7.77 -0.72
CA PHE A 9 12.55 6.50 -0.73
C PHE A 9 11.47 6.53 -1.82
N VAL A 10 11.52 5.59 -2.76
CA VAL A 10 10.58 5.48 -3.87
C VAL A 10 9.96 4.10 -3.88
N SER A 11 8.68 4.03 -3.54
CA SER A 11 7.88 2.83 -3.78
C SER A 11 7.64 2.67 -5.28
N TYR A 12 7.66 1.44 -5.75
CA TYR A 12 7.36 1.10 -7.13
C TYR A 12 6.84 -0.33 -7.19
N TYR A 13 6.28 -0.69 -8.33
CA TYR A 13 5.88 -2.06 -8.61
C TYR A 13 6.05 -2.38 -10.09
N LEU A 14 6.15 -3.66 -10.40
CA LEU A 14 6.46 -4.12 -11.75
C LEU A 14 5.17 -4.39 -12.52
N VAL A 15 5.04 -3.73 -13.67
CA VAL A 15 3.90 -3.91 -14.59
C VAL A 15 4.33 -4.62 -15.87
N GLY A 16 3.44 -5.43 -16.40
CA GLY A 16 3.56 -6.08 -17.70
C GLY A 16 3.55 -5.05 -18.82
N SER A 17 4.46 -5.22 -19.78
CA SER A 17 4.51 -4.38 -20.98
C SER A 17 3.40 -4.70 -21.99
N GLY A 18 2.78 -5.88 -21.91
CA GLY A 18 1.85 -6.37 -22.92
C GLY A 18 2.51 -6.92 -24.19
N GLU A 19 3.85 -6.92 -24.27
CA GLU A 19 4.59 -7.44 -25.42
C GLU A 19 4.65 -8.97 -25.43
N LEU A 20 4.58 -9.60 -24.25
CA LEU A 20 4.50 -11.05 -24.10
C LEU A 20 3.03 -11.45 -24.00
N GLU A 21 2.58 -12.38 -24.85
CA GLU A 21 1.19 -12.86 -24.87
C GLU A 21 0.70 -13.36 -23.49
N ALA A 22 1.61 -13.94 -22.70
CA ALA A 22 1.33 -14.45 -21.36
C ALA A 22 1.26 -13.36 -20.25
N VAL A 23 1.70 -12.12 -20.54
CA VAL A 23 1.74 -11.02 -19.56
C VAL A 23 1.04 -9.79 -20.15
N PRO A 24 -0.27 -9.63 -19.90
CA PRO A 24 -1.02 -8.48 -20.39
C PRO A 24 -0.40 -7.14 -19.94
N ALA A 25 -0.67 -6.09 -20.70
CA ALA A 25 -0.31 -4.74 -20.29
C ALA A 25 -0.95 -4.42 -18.94
N PHE A 26 -0.18 -3.78 -18.04
CA PHE A 26 -0.60 -3.43 -16.67
C PHE A 26 -0.84 -4.60 -15.73
N ALA A 27 -0.63 -5.86 -16.15
CA ALA A 27 -0.62 -6.99 -15.23
C ALA A 27 0.57 -6.87 -14.27
N THR A 28 0.41 -7.37 -13.05
CA THR A 28 1.39 -7.33 -11.96
C THR A 28 1.73 -8.75 -11.48
N PRO A 29 2.24 -9.66 -12.34
CA PRO A 29 2.45 -11.07 -12.00
C PRO A 29 3.53 -11.30 -10.93
N ASN A 30 4.35 -10.28 -10.61
CA ASN A 30 5.47 -10.37 -9.69
C ASN A 30 5.24 -9.54 -8.40
N SER A 31 3.99 -9.38 -7.97
CA SER A 31 3.64 -8.48 -6.87
C SER A 31 3.50 -9.11 -5.49
N ASN A 32 3.91 -10.36 -5.31
CA ASN A 32 4.04 -11.00 -3.98
C ASN A 32 5.35 -10.60 -3.26
N GLN A 33 5.71 -9.32 -3.29
CA GLN A 33 6.86 -8.77 -2.58
C GLN A 33 6.76 -7.24 -2.55
N ALA A 34 6.89 -6.64 -1.37
CA ALA A 34 7.02 -5.20 -1.20
C ALA A 34 8.39 -4.72 -1.69
N ARG A 35 8.44 -3.55 -2.34
CA ARG A 35 9.68 -2.98 -2.88
C ARG A 35 9.75 -1.47 -2.67
N VAL A 36 10.90 -1.01 -2.20
CA VAL A 36 11.25 0.40 -2.13
C VAL A 36 12.68 0.57 -2.63
N ALA A 37 12.87 1.47 -3.60
CA ALA A 37 14.19 1.90 -4.03
C ALA A 37 14.64 3.07 -3.16
N VAL A 38 15.89 3.00 -2.68
CA VAL A 38 16.51 4.04 -1.86
C VAL A 38 17.60 4.71 -2.68
N PHE A 39 17.49 6.01 -2.86
CA PHE A 39 18.45 6.83 -3.57
C PHE A 39 19.12 7.82 -2.63
N SER A 40 20.35 8.21 -2.94
CA SER A 40 20.96 9.39 -2.34
C SER A 40 20.16 10.65 -2.74
N TYR A 41 20.10 11.64 -1.87
CA TYR A 41 19.41 12.91 -2.14
C TYR A 41 20.28 14.10 -1.68
N PRO A 42 20.48 15.12 -2.53
CA PRO A 42 19.86 15.36 -3.83
C PRO A 42 20.55 14.68 -5.03
N GLY A 43 21.53 13.79 -4.79
CA GLY A 43 22.33 13.16 -5.85
C GLY A 43 21.57 12.23 -6.81
N LEU A 44 20.45 11.63 -6.34
CA LEU A 44 19.60 10.68 -7.08
C LEU A 44 20.35 9.45 -7.58
N GLU A 45 21.41 9.04 -6.88
CA GLU A 45 22.12 7.79 -7.16
C GLU A 45 21.42 6.64 -6.44
N LEU A 46 21.12 5.55 -7.14
CA LEU A 46 20.51 4.36 -6.53
C LEU A 46 21.49 3.73 -5.55
N GLU A 47 21.14 3.69 -4.26
CA GLU A 47 21.97 3.09 -3.21
C GLU A 47 21.62 1.62 -3.02
N LYS A 48 20.32 1.31 -2.91
CA LYS A 48 19.81 -0.05 -2.71
C LYS A 48 18.34 -0.18 -3.09
N ILE A 49 17.90 -1.43 -3.20
CA ILE A 49 16.49 -1.81 -3.23
C ILE A 49 16.25 -2.65 -1.98
N ILE A 50 15.27 -2.25 -1.18
CA ILE A 50 14.81 -3.03 -0.03
C ILE A 50 13.52 -3.75 -0.38
N THR A 51 13.38 -4.96 0.16
CA THR A 51 12.25 -5.84 -0.14
C THR A 51 11.71 -6.50 1.10
N ASP A 52 10.42 -6.83 1.10
CA ASP A 52 9.77 -7.58 2.17
C ASP A 52 8.71 -8.52 1.60
N ASP A 53 8.70 -9.78 2.05
CA ASP A 53 7.82 -10.82 1.52
C ASP A 53 6.52 -10.99 2.34
N ARG A 54 6.30 -10.20 3.41
CA ARG A 54 5.11 -10.29 4.27
C ARG A 54 3.86 -9.68 3.64
N THR A 55 4.03 -8.81 2.63
CA THR A 55 2.94 -8.16 1.90
C THR A 55 3.33 -8.03 0.42
N SER A 56 2.48 -7.39 -0.38
CA SER A 56 2.73 -7.12 -1.78
C SER A 56 3.44 -5.78 -2.02
N ASP A 57 3.68 -5.48 -3.30
CA ASP A 57 4.24 -4.20 -3.73
C ASP A 57 3.61 -2.99 -3.02
N VAL A 58 4.43 -1.97 -2.75
CA VAL A 58 4.03 -0.81 -1.95
C VAL A 58 3.22 0.18 -2.79
N GLY A 59 2.03 0.53 -2.28
CA GLY A 59 1.12 1.49 -2.88
C GLY A 59 0.14 0.88 -3.90
N VAL A 60 -0.34 1.75 -4.78
CA VAL A 60 -1.23 1.44 -5.90
C VAL A 60 -0.85 2.32 -7.10
N TYR A 61 -1.44 2.08 -8.27
CA TYR A 61 -1.23 2.91 -9.46
C TYR A 61 -1.35 4.41 -9.17
N LEU A 62 -0.24 5.11 -9.41
CA LEU A 62 -0.07 6.56 -9.19
C LEU A 62 -0.24 7.03 -7.75
N SER A 63 -0.16 6.16 -6.74
CA SER A 63 -0.25 6.58 -5.34
C SER A 63 0.96 7.43 -4.93
N THR A 64 0.71 8.63 -4.41
CA THR A 64 1.75 9.48 -3.79
C THR A 64 1.91 9.24 -2.28
N THR A 65 0.89 8.63 -1.66
CA THR A 65 0.72 8.42 -0.20
C THR A 65 1.24 7.08 0.29
N ALA A 66 1.93 6.30 -0.54
CA ALA A 66 2.37 4.96 -0.18
C ALA A 66 3.53 4.90 0.83
N LEU A 67 4.08 6.07 1.18
CA LEU A 67 5.18 6.27 2.11
C LEU A 67 4.82 7.51 2.94
N GLU A 68 4.39 7.31 4.18
CA GLU A 68 3.94 8.37 5.08
C GLU A 68 4.82 8.36 6.33
N GLU A 69 5.42 9.51 6.65
CA GLU A 69 6.27 9.67 7.84
C GLU A 69 5.43 10.10 9.05
N ASP A 70 5.67 9.48 10.20
CA ASP A 70 5.05 9.84 11.46
C ASP A 70 5.85 10.93 12.22
N GLU A 71 5.37 11.32 13.40
CA GLU A 71 6.03 12.35 14.22
C GLU A 71 7.37 11.90 14.82
N SER A 72 7.65 10.59 14.83
CA SER A 72 8.92 10.00 15.28
C SER A 72 9.94 9.85 14.13
N GLY A 73 9.51 10.13 12.90
CA GLY A 73 10.29 9.96 11.69
C GLY A 73 10.28 8.53 11.16
N ASP A 74 9.44 7.63 11.68
CA ASP A 74 9.21 6.31 11.09
C ASP A 74 8.41 6.48 9.80
N ILE A 75 8.82 5.82 8.72
CA ILE A 75 8.05 5.79 7.47
C ILE A 75 7.20 4.54 7.46
N TYR A 76 5.89 4.70 7.39
CA TYR A 76 4.95 3.61 7.18
C TYR A 76 4.57 3.50 5.72
N THR A 77 4.50 2.27 5.24
CA THR A 77 4.06 1.94 3.89
C THR A 77 2.73 1.22 3.93
N PHE A 78 2.03 1.16 2.81
CA PHE A 78 0.90 0.24 2.66
C PHE A 78 1.01 -0.56 1.38
N SER A 79 0.40 -1.74 1.37
CA SER A 79 0.11 -2.48 0.14
C SER A 79 -1.37 -2.81 0.07
N THR A 80 -1.94 -2.67 -1.12
CA THR A 80 -3.37 -2.98 -1.32
C THR A 80 -3.63 -4.47 -1.45
N SER A 81 -2.68 -5.24 -2.02
CA SER A 81 -2.86 -6.66 -2.37
C SER A 81 -4.21 -6.99 -3.02
N SER A 82 -4.78 -6.03 -3.76
CA SER A 82 -6.20 -6.00 -4.14
C SER A 82 -6.38 -5.99 -5.65
N ASN A 83 -7.18 -6.92 -6.16
CA ASN A 83 -7.61 -6.96 -7.55
C ASN A 83 -8.45 -5.73 -7.91
N ALA A 84 -9.36 -5.34 -7.02
CA ALA A 84 -10.18 -4.15 -7.20
C ALA A 84 -9.39 -2.84 -7.12
N SER A 85 -8.14 -2.90 -6.68
CA SER A 85 -7.14 -1.82 -6.76
C SER A 85 -6.18 -1.97 -7.95
N GLY A 86 -6.37 -2.96 -8.81
CA GLY A 86 -5.65 -3.12 -10.08
C GLY A 86 -4.50 -4.12 -10.07
N PHE A 87 -4.24 -4.83 -8.97
CA PHE A 87 -3.25 -5.90 -8.95
C PHE A 87 -3.79 -7.17 -9.61
N PHE A 88 -3.22 -7.54 -10.77
CA PHE A 88 -3.66 -8.69 -11.55
C PHE A 88 -2.49 -9.50 -12.14
N PRO A 89 -2.35 -10.80 -11.86
CA PRO A 89 -3.16 -11.60 -10.93
C PRO A 89 -3.12 -11.04 -9.51
N THR A 90 -4.18 -11.31 -8.75
CA THR A 90 -4.26 -10.91 -7.34
C THR A 90 -3.11 -11.55 -6.57
N PRO A 91 -2.33 -10.77 -5.81
CA PRO A 91 -1.30 -11.32 -4.94
C PRO A 91 -1.90 -12.25 -3.89
N THR A 92 -1.10 -13.21 -3.44
CA THR A 92 -1.46 -14.12 -2.35
C THR A 92 -1.07 -13.58 -0.99
N ASN A 93 -0.16 -12.61 -0.94
CA ASN A 93 0.22 -11.93 0.30
C ASN A 93 -0.93 -11.01 0.76
N PRO A 94 -1.14 -10.87 2.07
CA PRO A 94 -2.22 -10.04 2.61
C PRO A 94 -2.00 -8.55 2.33
N SER A 95 -3.07 -7.76 2.39
CA SER A 95 -2.98 -6.29 2.48
C SER A 95 -2.51 -5.86 3.87
N GLY A 96 -1.60 -4.90 3.94
CA GLY A 96 -1.07 -4.45 5.23
C GLY A 96 -0.09 -3.30 5.16
N PHE A 97 0.46 -2.96 6.32
CA PHE A 97 1.46 -1.91 6.50
C PHE A 97 2.82 -2.48 6.91
N LEU A 98 3.89 -1.92 6.35
CA LEU A 98 5.26 -2.12 6.79
C LEU A 98 5.81 -0.83 7.39
N ARG A 99 6.95 -0.94 8.09
CA ARG A 99 7.66 0.20 8.67
C ARG A 99 9.11 0.23 8.21
N ILE A 100 9.62 1.43 7.94
CA ILE A 100 11.04 1.74 7.80
C ILE A 100 11.39 2.69 8.96
N PRO A 101 12.06 2.19 10.02
CA PRO A 101 12.31 2.98 11.22
C PRO A 101 13.07 4.27 10.93
N SER A 102 12.86 5.28 11.77
CA SER A 102 13.62 6.53 11.78
C SER A 102 15.13 6.26 11.80
N GLY A 103 15.88 6.96 10.95
CA GLY A 103 17.32 6.76 10.77
C GLY A 103 17.74 5.43 10.10
N SER A 104 16.79 4.58 9.67
CA SER A 104 17.07 3.34 8.94
C SER A 104 16.88 3.49 7.42
N THR A 105 17.41 2.54 6.66
CA THR A 105 17.06 2.35 5.24
C THR A 105 16.52 0.97 4.94
N GLU A 106 16.23 0.18 5.96
CA GLU A 106 15.73 -1.18 5.86
C GLU A 106 14.32 -1.25 6.44
N PHE A 107 13.52 -2.18 5.92
CA PHE A 107 12.25 -2.54 6.56
C PHE A 107 12.52 -3.10 7.96
N ASP A 108 11.58 -2.87 8.87
CA ASP A 108 11.62 -3.41 10.21
C ASP A 108 11.10 -4.86 10.24
N ASP A 109 12.01 -5.82 10.40
CA ASP A 109 11.67 -7.24 10.55
C ASP A 109 10.71 -7.51 11.72
N GLY A 110 10.70 -6.64 12.74
CA GLY A 110 9.82 -6.73 13.91
C GLY A 110 8.43 -6.15 13.73
N TYR A 111 8.16 -5.44 12.63
CA TYR A 111 6.87 -4.77 12.40
C TYR A 111 6.23 -5.19 11.08
N PHE A 112 5.06 -5.79 11.18
CA PHE A 112 4.11 -5.95 10.08
C PHE A 112 2.70 -5.84 10.66
N PHE A 113 1.87 -4.97 10.09
CA PHE A 113 0.46 -4.87 10.44
C PHE A 113 -0.37 -5.47 9.31
N ASN A 114 -0.88 -6.68 9.54
CA ASN A 114 -1.82 -7.37 8.65
C ASN A 114 -3.21 -6.71 8.74
N PHE A 115 -3.44 -5.69 7.93
CA PHE A 115 -4.71 -4.96 7.87
C PHE A 115 -5.85 -5.88 7.40
N GLU A 116 -5.58 -6.78 6.46
CA GLU A 116 -6.58 -7.69 5.92
C GLU A 116 -7.17 -8.60 7.00
N GLU A 117 -6.31 -9.17 7.84
CA GLU A 117 -6.76 -9.97 8.97
C GLU A 117 -7.50 -9.12 10.02
N ALA A 118 -6.93 -8.00 10.43
CA ALA A 118 -7.48 -7.16 11.50
C ALA A 118 -8.81 -6.47 11.14
N SER A 119 -9.07 -6.27 9.84
CA SER A 119 -10.33 -5.71 9.34
C SER A 119 -11.42 -6.77 9.08
N GLY A 120 -11.10 -8.06 9.20
CA GLY A 120 -12.01 -9.15 8.88
C GLY A 120 -12.10 -9.50 7.39
N GLY A 121 -11.05 -9.21 6.62
CA GLY A 121 -10.91 -9.56 5.21
C GLY A 121 -10.98 -8.38 4.24
N TYR A 122 -11.06 -7.14 4.73
CA TYR A 122 -11.04 -5.95 3.89
C TYR A 122 -9.60 -5.52 3.56
N LYS A 123 -9.40 -4.87 2.42
CA LYS A 123 -8.06 -4.50 1.96
C LYS A 123 -7.85 -3.00 1.96
N ILE A 124 -6.60 -2.56 2.06
CA ILE A 124 -6.27 -1.14 1.91
C ILE A 124 -6.45 -0.78 0.42
N ASN A 125 -7.14 0.32 0.12
CA ASN A 125 -7.06 0.95 -1.20
C ASN A 125 -6.07 2.11 -1.18
N ASN A 126 -6.17 2.94 -0.15
CA ASN A 126 -5.27 4.06 0.11
C ASN A 126 -5.25 4.33 1.62
N ALA A 127 -4.13 4.88 2.12
CA ALA A 127 -3.98 5.30 3.50
C ALA A 127 -3.24 6.63 3.57
N VAL A 128 -3.61 7.48 4.52
CA VAL A 128 -2.96 8.76 4.81
C VAL A 128 -2.75 8.87 6.32
N TYR A 129 -1.57 9.31 6.74
CA TYR A 129 -1.28 9.47 8.15
C TYR A 129 -2.04 10.67 8.74
N ALA A 130 -2.72 10.46 9.86
CA ALA A 130 -3.54 11.48 10.52
C ALA A 130 -3.02 11.87 11.92
N GLY A 131 -1.84 11.35 12.30
CA GLY A 131 -1.19 11.63 13.57
C GLY A 131 -1.51 10.63 14.68
N ASN A 132 -0.69 10.65 15.73
CA ASN A 132 -0.82 9.77 16.92
C ASN A 132 -0.94 8.27 16.57
N GLY A 133 -0.06 7.80 15.68
CA GLY A 133 0.01 6.40 15.26
C GLY A 133 -1.19 5.94 14.43
N LYS A 134 -1.96 6.84 13.81
CA LYS A 134 -3.21 6.51 13.11
C LYS A 134 -3.16 6.86 11.63
N MET A 135 -3.63 5.93 10.82
CA MET A 135 -3.91 6.12 9.40
C MET A 135 -5.42 6.26 9.18
N ILE A 136 -5.83 7.21 8.35
CA ILE A 136 -7.15 7.15 7.71
C ILE A 136 -7.01 6.29 6.46
N VAL A 137 -7.79 5.22 6.41
CA VAL A 137 -7.73 4.21 5.36
C VAL A 137 -9.02 4.27 4.55
N ARG A 138 -8.89 4.46 3.23
CA ARG A 138 -9.93 4.04 2.29
C ARG A 138 -9.76 2.54 2.10
N MET A 139 -10.73 1.75 2.53
CA MET A 139 -10.67 0.28 2.47
C MET A 139 -11.58 -0.28 1.38
N VAL A 140 -11.14 -1.37 0.75
CA VAL A 140 -11.86 -2.19 -0.21
C VAL A 140 -12.69 -3.21 0.55
N MET A 141 -14.01 -3.15 0.35
CA MET A 141 -15.00 -4.03 0.95
C MET A 141 -15.32 -5.24 0.06
N ASP A 142 -15.14 -5.10 -1.25
CA ASP A 142 -15.33 -6.15 -2.26
C ASP A 142 -14.18 -6.11 -3.27
N ASP A 143 -13.41 -7.21 -3.34
CA ASP A 143 -12.22 -7.36 -4.17
C ASP A 143 -12.47 -8.19 -5.46
N ALA A 144 -13.74 -8.45 -5.80
CA ALA A 144 -14.07 -9.41 -6.86
C ALA A 144 -13.75 -8.91 -8.29
N ALA A 145 -13.87 -7.61 -8.55
CA ALA A 145 -13.74 -7.03 -9.89
C ALA A 145 -12.43 -6.26 -10.04
N THR A 146 -11.63 -6.56 -11.08
CA THR A 146 -10.39 -5.83 -11.37
C THR A 146 -10.70 -4.35 -11.60
N TRP A 147 -9.97 -3.46 -10.91
CA TRP A 147 -10.21 -2.00 -10.90
C TRP A 147 -11.58 -1.54 -10.36
N GLY A 148 -12.37 -2.43 -9.73
CA GLY A 148 -13.74 -2.12 -9.30
C GLY A 148 -13.88 -0.95 -8.30
N THR A 149 -12.81 -0.56 -7.61
CA THR A 149 -12.82 0.58 -6.67
C THR A 149 -12.72 1.94 -7.35
N TYR A 150 -12.51 1.95 -8.68
CA TYR A 150 -12.35 3.13 -9.54
C TYR A 150 -13.40 3.20 -10.67
N ASP A 151 -14.44 2.36 -10.62
CA ASP A 151 -15.53 2.41 -11.60
C ASP A 151 -16.37 3.68 -11.38
N PRO A 152 -16.41 4.63 -12.34
CA PRO A 152 -17.09 5.91 -12.19
C PRO A 152 -18.61 5.81 -12.25
N VAL A 153 -19.17 4.65 -12.59
CA VAL A 153 -20.62 4.43 -12.76
C VAL A 153 -21.15 3.31 -11.87
N THR A 154 -20.37 2.84 -10.88
CA THR A 154 -20.83 1.77 -10.00
C THR A 154 -22.05 2.19 -9.18
N GLU A 155 -23.10 1.38 -9.23
CA GLU A 155 -24.29 1.50 -8.37
C GLU A 155 -24.11 0.75 -7.04
N ALA A 156 -23.06 -0.06 -6.92
CA ALA A 156 -22.70 -0.82 -5.72
C ALA A 156 -21.39 -0.25 -5.14
N PRO A 157 -21.44 0.58 -4.09
CA PRO A 157 -20.24 1.13 -3.50
C PRO A 157 -19.39 0.02 -2.84
N THR A 158 -18.12 -0.04 -3.21
CA THR A 158 -17.17 -1.09 -2.78
C THR A 158 -16.11 -0.60 -1.80
N CYS A 159 -16.16 0.66 -1.39
CA CYS A 159 -15.22 1.25 -0.45
C CYS A 159 -15.89 1.88 0.78
N ALA A 160 -15.13 1.92 1.87
CA ALA A 160 -15.51 2.56 3.12
C ALA A 160 -14.28 3.23 3.75
N ILE A 161 -14.48 3.98 4.84
CA ILE A 161 -13.40 4.62 5.60
C ILE A 161 -13.19 3.88 6.92
N ALA A 162 -11.93 3.65 7.27
CA ALA A 162 -11.52 3.11 8.56
C ALA A 162 -10.37 3.91 9.15
N VAL A 163 -10.19 3.78 10.47
CA VAL A 163 -8.97 4.18 11.17
C VAL A 163 -8.15 2.91 11.41
N ALA A 164 -6.92 2.90 10.94
CA ALA A 164 -5.94 1.88 11.31
C ALA A 164 -5.01 2.46 12.39
N ASP A 165 -4.96 1.81 13.56
CA ASP A 165 -4.01 2.14 14.62
C ASP A 165 -2.75 1.30 14.42
N LEU A 166 -1.63 1.95 14.10
CA LEU A 166 -0.37 1.31 13.72
C LEU A 166 0.31 0.62 14.91
N GLU A 167 0.19 1.18 16.11
CA GLU A 167 0.78 0.60 17.33
C GLU A 167 -0.07 -0.55 17.86
N ALA A 168 -1.38 -0.34 18.00
CA ALA A 168 -2.29 -1.35 18.49
C ALA A 168 -2.61 -2.42 17.43
N GLN A 169 -2.30 -2.16 16.16
CA GLN A 169 -2.58 -3.01 15.00
C GLN A 169 -4.07 -3.39 14.91
N THR A 170 -4.93 -2.38 15.06
CA THR A 170 -6.40 -2.55 15.02
C THR A 170 -7.02 -1.71 13.92
N VAL A 171 -8.17 -2.14 13.42
CA VAL A 171 -8.96 -1.44 12.40
C VAL A 171 -10.32 -1.09 12.98
N THR A 172 -10.66 0.20 12.94
CA THR A 172 -11.98 0.72 13.35
C THR A 172 -12.71 1.27 12.13
N HIS A 173 -13.77 0.59 11.69
CA HIS A 173 -14.63 1.08 10.62
C HIS A 173 -15.39 2.35 11.07
N ILE A 174 -15.31 3.41 10.26
CA ILE A 174 -16.09 4.64 10.46
C ILE A 174 -17.43 4.52 9.72
N THR A 175 -18.46 4.07 10.44
CA THR A 175 -19.80 3.80 9.87
C THR A 175 -20.62 5.05 9.53
N ASP A 176 -20.21 6.21 10.06
CA ASP A 176 -20.90 7.49 9.83
C ASP A 176 -20.51 8.13 8.48
N VAL A 177 -19.50 7.58 7.79
CA VAL A 177 -19.15 7.96 6.42
C VAL A 177 -19.80 6.97 5.46
N PRO A 178 -20.61 7.44 4.48
CA PRO A 178 -21.20 6.54 3.49
C PRO A 178 -20.16 5.71 2.76
N THR A 179 -20.55 4.49 2.40
CA THR A 179 -19.79 3.70 1.43
C THR A 179 -19.75 4.44 0.09
N HIS A 180 -18.68 4.24 -0.67
CA HIS A 180 -18.43 4.96 -1.92
C HIS A 180 -17.74 4.06 -2.96
N GLY A 181 -17.72 4.52 -4.21
CA GLY A 181 -17.07 3.86 -5.35
C GLY A 181 -15.99 4.74 -5.98
N GLY A 182 -15.71 4.53 -7.26
CA GLY A 182 -14.76 5.31 -8.07
C GLY A 182 -15.15 6.77 -8.26
#